data_AF-C1LL94-F1
#
_entry.id   AF-C1LL94-F1
#
_cell.length_a   1.000
_cell.length_b   1.000
_cell.length_c   1.000
_cell.angle_alpha   90.00
_cell.angle_beta   90.00
_cell.angle_gamma   90.00
#
_symmetry.space_group_name_H-M   'P 1'
#
loop_
_entity.id
_entity.type
_entity.pdbx_description
1 polymer ?
#
loop_
_entity_poly.entity_id
_entity_poly.type
_entity_poly.pdbx_seq_one_letter_code
_entity_poly.pdbx_strand_id
1 'polypeptide(L)'
;MMLLLLLYINVSLMLIHESTQLKHPREEIIRIKDNIRNIRDGLKSWIRITRTAKQNMQAQADKMKSHLKNQNRSIDEFTDCAKINIRSIRGNDFTREMSIFMNNKTVHGTKYYNETIETWNNCFSKMKSKFHEDIDNHRMKKCDGLINRKLHGLGLLRKFIIDYYDNNLQYNMWLFIHEALKNIVEEHENSGVL
;
A
#
# COMPACT_ATOMS: atom_id res chain seq x y z
N MET A 1 51.09 -31.06 5.57
CA MET A 1 50.27 -30.70 6.76
C MET A 1 49.79 -29.24 6.78
N MET A 2 50.44 -28.29 6.09
CA MET A 2 50.01 -26.88 6.09
C MET A 2 48.76 -26.61 5.20
N LEU A 3 48.52 -27.44 4.18
CA LEU A 3 47.34 -27.32 3.29
C LEU A 3 46.02 -27.76 3.94
N LEU A 4 46.06 -28.65 4.93
CA LEU A 4 44.86 -29.10 5.66
C LEU A 4 44.37 -28.07 6.70
N LEU A 5 45.28 -27.22 7.21
CA LEU A 5 44.95 -26.12 8.12
C LEU A 5 44.25 -24.95 7.40
N LEU A 6 44.59 -24.67 6.14
CA LEU A 6 43.92 -23.63 5.34
C LEU A 6 42.49 -24.01 4.92
N LEU A 7 42.22 -25.31 4.70
CA LEU A 7 40.87 -25.82 4.48
C LEU A 7 40.01 -25.74 5.76
N TYR A 8 40.60 -25.96 6.93
CA TYR A 8 39.89 -25.82 8.21
C TYR A 8 39.51 -24.35 8.49
N ILE A 9 40.38 -23.38 8.19
CA ILE A 9 40.08 -21.95 8.39
C ILE A 9 38.96 -21.49 7.44
N ASN A 10 38.94 -21.94 6.17
CA ASN A 10 37.88 -21.56 5.23
C ASN A 10 36.53 -22.23 5.53
N VAL A 11 36.52 -23.47 6.06
CA VAL A 11 35.28 -24.16 6.46
C VAL A 11 34.78 -23.68 7.82
N SER A 12 35.67 -23.26 8.74
CA SER A 12 35.28 -22.65 10.01
C SER A 12 34.82 -21.19 9.88
N LEU A 13 35.30 -20.44 8.87
CA LEU A 13 34.73 -19.13 8.51
C LEU A 13 33.35 -19.25 7.86
N MET A 14 32.99 -20.43 7.35
CA MET A 14 31.68 -20.68 6.75
C MET A 14 30.58 -20.97 7.80
N LEU A 15 30.91 -21.00 9.10
CA LEU A 15 29.98 -21.33 10.19
C LEU A 15 29.75 -20.22 11.22
N ILE A 16 30.13 -18.97 10.90
CA ILE A 16 29.64 -17.78 11.62
C ILE A 16 29.16 -16.73 10.61
N HIS A 17 28.30 -17.14 9.68
CA HIS A 17 27.11 -16.32 9.46
C HIS A 17 26.06 -16.80 10.47
N GLU A 18 26.29 -16.50 11.76
CA GLU A 18 25.16 -16.10 12.58
C GLU A 18 24.45 -15.06 11.73
N SER A 19 23.23 -15.38 11.28
CA SER A 19 22.55 -14.52 10.34
C SER A 19 22.59 -13.10 10.91
N THR A 20 23.14 -12.15 10.16
CA THR A 20 23.14 -10.72 10.50
C THR A 20 21.71 -10.15 10.44
N GLN A 21 20.71 -11.02 10.57
CA GLN A 21 19.31 -10.73 10.59
C GLN A 21 18.96 -10.15 11.95
N LEU A 22 18.24 -9.04 11.92
CA LEU A 22 17.72 -8.40 13.11
C LEU A 22 16.87 -9.42 13.89
N LYS A 23 17.27 -9.71 15.13
CA LYS A 23 16.47 -10.47 16.08
C LYS A 23 15.79 -9.50 17.03
N HIS A 24 14.46 -9.60 17.11
CA HIS A 24 13.67 -8.80 18.05
C HIS A 24 13.67 -9.44 19.45
N PRO A 25 13.73 -8.66 20.53
CA PRO A 25 13.44 -9.16 21.87
C PRO A 25 12.03 -9.76 21.96
N ARG A 26 11.84 -10.71 22.88
CA ARG A 26 10.55 -11.40 23.07
C ARG A 26 9.40 -10.42 23.32
N GLU A 27 9.63 -9.36 24.09
CA GLU A 27 8.65 -8.32 24.39
C GLU A 27 8.25 -7.55 23.12
N GLU A 28 9.18 -7.32 22.21
CA GLU A 28 8.89 -6.67 20.93
C GLU A 28 8.05 -7.59 20.03
N ILE A 29 8.36 -8.89 19.97
CA ILE A 29 7.55 -9.87 19.23
C ILE A 29 6.12 -9.94 19.77
N ILE A 30 5.92 -9.89 21.10
CA ILE A 30 4.59 -9.85 21.71
C ILE A 30 3.84 -8.59 21.25
N ARG A 31 4.48 -7.42 21.29
CA ARG A 31 3.88 -6.17 20.79
C ARG A 31 3.52 -6.24 19.30
N ILE A 32 4.39 -6.85 18.49
CA ILE A 32 4.12 -7.03 17.06
C ILE A 32 2.89 -7.93 16.87
N LYS A 33 2.77 -9.03 17.62
CA LYS A 33 1.58 -9.91 17.58
C LYS A 33 0.30 -9.17 17.96
N ASP A 34 0.34 -8.35 19.00
CA ASP A 34 -0.81 -7.52 19.40
C ASP A 34 -1.19 -6.52 18.30
N ASN A 35 -0.20 -5.88 17.68
CA ASN A 35 -0.42 -4.99 16.54
C ASN A 35 -1.04 -5.71 15.35
N ILE A 36 -0.55 -6.91 14.99
CA ILE A 36 -1.13 -7.74 13.92
C ILE A 36 -2.62 -7.99 14.20
N ARG A 37 -2.98 -8.36 15.44
CA ARG A 37 -4.38 -8.59 15.84
C ARG A 37 -5.22 -7.32 15.69
N ASN A 38 -4.74 -6.20 16.21
CA ASN A 38 -5.43 -4.91 16.15
C ASN A 38 -5.63 -4.45 14.69
N ILE A 39 -4.60 -4.59 13.86
CA ILE A 39 -4.67 -4.25 12.43
C ILE A 39 -5.68 -5.14 11.73
N ARG A 40 -5.67 -6.46 11.99
CA ARG A 40 -6.63 -7.41 11.40
C ARG A 40 -8.08 -7.04 11.69
N ASP A 41 -8.37 -6.65 12.93
CA ASP A 41 -9.72 -6.23 13.30
C ASP A 41 -10.09 -4.88 12.67
N GLY A 42 -9.13 -3.94 12.58
CA GLY A 42 -9.29 -2.70 11.83
C GLY A 42 -9.59 -2.92 10.34
N LEU A 43 -8.88 -3.84 9.68
CA LEU A 43 -9.05 -4.17 8.26
C LEU A 43 -10.47 -4.65 7.94
N LYS A 44 -11.09 -5.44 8.83
CA LYS A 44 -12.50 -5.87 8.67
C LYS A 44 -13.45 -4.66 8.61
N SER A 45 -13.22 -3.66 9.46
CA SER A 45 -14.00 -2.42 9.47
C SER A 45 -13.78 -1.61 8.18
N TRP A 46 -12.51 -1.46 7.77
CA TRP A 46 -12.15 -0.72 6.54
C TRP A 46 -12.77 -1.30 5.28
N ILE A 47 -12.91 -2.64 5.17
CA ILE A 47 -13.61 -3.26 4.04
C ILE A 47 -15.05 -2.77 3.94
N ARG A 48 -15.76 -2.71 5.07
CA ARG A 48 -17.15 -2.23 5.11
C ARG A 48 -17.23 -0.77 4.71
N ILE A 49 -16.37 0.08 5.29
CA ILE A 49 -16.32 1.52 4.98
C ILE A 49 -16.04 1.74 3.48
N THR A 50 -15.06 1.03 2.92
CA THR A 50 -14.69 1.12 1.50
C THR A 50 -15.83 0.71 0.58
N ARG A 51 -16.58 -0.35 0.94
CA ARG A 51 -17.77 -0.79 0.19
C ARG A 51 -18.87 0.27 0.20
N THR A 52 -19.14 0.88 1.36
CA THR A 52 -20.12 1.96 1.48
C THR A 52 -19.70 3.19 0.67
N ALA A 53 -18.43 3.58 0.73
CA ALA A 53 -17.92 4.70 -0.08
C ALA A 53 -18.07 4.43 -1.59
N LYS A 54 -17.80 3.20 -2.05
CA LYS A 54 -18.02 2.78 -3.44
C LYS A 54 -19.49 2.89 -3.84
N GLN A 55 -20.40 2.43 -2.99
CA GLN A 55 -21.84 2.50 -3.22
C GLN A 55 -22.34 3.94 -3.30
N ASN A 56 -21.88 4.81 -2.40
CA ASN A 56 -22.24 6.23 -2.41
C ASN A 56 -21.74 6.94 -3.67
N MET A 57 -20.50 6.67 -4.08
CA MET A 57 -19.93 7.18 -5.34
C MET A 57 -20.77 6.75 -6.54
N GLN A 58 -21.11 5.45 -6.63
CA GLN A 58 -21.88 4.90 -7.75
C GLN A 58 -23.31 5.47 -7.78
N ALA A 59 -24.01 5.47 -6.64
CA ALA A 59 -25.36 6.00 -6.54
C ALA A 59 -25.42 7.49 -6.91
N GLN A 60 -24.41 8.27 -6.52
CA GLN A 60 -24.34 9.67 -6.88
C GLN A 60 -24.06 9.88 -8.38
N ALA A 61 -23.19 9.07 -8.98
CA ALA A 61 -22.97 9.10 -10.43
C ALA A 61 -24.25 8.78 -11.20
N ASP A 62 -24.96 7.71 -10.80
CA ASP A 62 -26.21 7.27 -11.44
C ASP A 62 -27.34 8.29 -11.26
N LYS A 63 -27.42 8.90 -10.07
CA LYS A 63 -28.33 10.04 -9.83
C LYS A 63 -28.04 11.18 -10.80
N MET A 64 -26.79 11.58 -10.96
CA MET A 64 -26.44 12.67 -11.87
C MET A 64 -26.74 12.31 -13.34
N LYS A 65 -26.46 11.07 -13.77
CA LYS A 65 -26.78 10.58 -15.13
C LYS A 65 -28.28 10.63 -15.42
N SER A 66 -29.11 10.15 -14.51
CA SER A 66 -30.57 10.18 -14.66
C SER A 66 -31.15 11.59 -14.77
N HIS A 67 -30.47 12.61 -14.20
CA HIS A 67 -30.87 14.02 -14.35
C HIS A 67 -30.43 14.60 -15.70
N LEU A 68 -29.38 14.05 -16.30
CA LEU A 68 -28.80 14.50 -17.57
C LEU A 68 -29.25 13.68 -18.79
N LYS A 69 -30.41 13.01 -18.72
CA LYS A 69 -30.96 11.97 -19.64
C LYS A 69 -30.55 11.96 -21.13
N ASN A 70 -30.11 13.08 -21.73
CA ASN A 70 -29.70 13.20 -23.13
C ASN A 70 -28.26 13.74 -23.38
N GLN A 71 -27.42 13.95 -22.37
CA GLN A 71 -26.05 14.52 -22.52
C GLN A 71 -24.94 13.56 -22.06
N ASN A 72 -25.16 12.26 -22.25
CA ASN A 72 -24.59 11.12 -21.53
C ASN A 72 -23.06 10.86 -21.67
N ARG A 73 -22.24 11.87 -22.01
CA ARG A 73 -20.79 11.71 -22.15
C ARG A 73 -19.93 12.53 -21.19
N SER A 74 -20.46 13.51 -20.44
CA SER A 74 -19.62 14.31 -19.53
C SER A 74 -19.37 13.70 -18.14
N ILE A 75 -20.35 13.02 -17.53
CA ILE A 75 -20.20 12.46 -16.16
C ILE A 75 -19.25 11.28 -16.14
N ASP A 76 -19.35 10.37 -17.11
CA ASP A 76 -18.50 9.18 -17.17
C ASP A 76 -17.06 9.55 -17.48
N GLU A 77 -16.83 10.40 -18.49
CA GLU A 77 -15.50 10.92 -18.81
C GLU A 77 -14.89 11.68 -17.62
N PHE A 78 -15.67 12.52 -16.93
CA PHE A 78 -15.23 13.17 -15.70
C PHE A 78 -14.85 12.16 -14.62
N THR A 79 -15.73 11.19 -14.37
CA THR A 79 -15.57 10.23 -13.28
C THR A 79 -14.36 9.35 -13.51
N ASP A 80 -14.16 8.85 -14.73
CA ASP A 80 -13.02 8.02 -15.08
C ASP A 80 -11.71 8.80 -15.01
N CYS A 81 -11.69 10.04 -15.51
CA CYS A 81 -10.54 10.94 -15.36
C CYS A 81 -10.20 11.21 -13.90
N ALA A 82 -11.20 11.59 -13.08
CA ALA A 82 -11.00 11.89 -11.67
C ALA A 82 -10.56 10.65 -10.88
N LYS A 83 -11.14 9.47 -11.16
CA LYS A 83 -10.73 8.20 -10.55
C LYS A 83 -9.27 7.89 -10.84
N ILE A 84 -8.82 8.01 -12.09
CA ILE A 84 -7.43 7.78 -12.47
C ILE A 84 -6.52 8.76 -11.73
N ASN A 85 -6.84 10.05 -11.73
CA ASN A 85 -6.04 11.05 -11.06
C ASN A 85 -5.90 10.81 -9.55
N ILE A 86 -7.03 10.67 -8.85
CA ILE A 86 -7.05 10.50 -7.40
C ILE A 86 -6.40 9.16 -7.01
N ARG A 87 -6.68 8.07 -7.73
CA ARG A 87 -6.01 6.78 -7.51
C ARG A 87 -4.49 6.91 -7.61
N SER A 88 -3.99 7.64 -8.61
CA SER A 88 -2.56 7.78 -8.83
C SER A 88 -1.91 8.71 -7.80
N ILE A 89 -2.59 9.76 -7.34
CA ILE A 89 -2.14 10.58 -6.19
C ILE A 89 -2.01 9.70 -4.95
N ARG A 90 -3.05 8.92 -4.61
CA ARG A 90 -3.01 8.02 -3.45
C ARG A 90 -2.03 6.86 -3.63
N GLY A 91 -1.81 6.42 -4.86
CA GLY A 91 -0.78 5.45 -5.20
C GLY A 91 0.63 5.98 -4.90
N ASN A 92 0.91 7.25 -5.24
CA ASN A 92 2.15 7.91 -4.86
C ASN A 92 2.30 8.00 -3.33
N ASP A 93 1.24 8.42 -2.62
CA ASP A 93 1.22 8.43 -1.15
C ASP A 93 1.57 7.05 -0.58
N PHE A 94 0.90 5.99 -1.06
CA PHE A 94 1.16 4.60 -0.67
C PHE A 94 2.65 4.23 -0.85
N THR A 95 3.20 4.45 -2.05
CA THR A 95 4.60 4.06 -2.31
C THR A 95 5.59 4.80 -1.41
N ARG A 96 5.30 6.07 -1.07
CA ARG A 96 6.13 6.85 -0.13
C ARG A 96 6.06 6.26 1.26
N GLU A 97 4.85 6.10 1.81
CA GLU A 97 4.66 5.61 3.17
C GLU A 97 5.20 4.19 3.37
N MET A 98 5.01 3.30 2.38
CA MET A 98 5.52 1.92 2.48
C MET A 98 7.04 1.87 2.39
N SER A 99 7.66 2.77 1.61
CA SER A 99 9.12 2.89 1.59
C SER A 99 9.66 3.34 2.95
N ILE A 100 8.97 4.24 3.64
CA ILE A 100 9.33 4.65 5.01
C ILE A 100 9.15 3.48 5.98
N PHE A 101 8.02 2.78 5.91
CA PHE A 101 7.74 1.62 6.76
C PHE A 101 8.79 0.51 6.60
N MET A 102 9.18 0.16 5.37
CA MET A 102 10.20 -0.87 5.12
C MET A 102 11.56 -0.53 5.73
N ASN A 103 11.88 0.76 5.88
CA ASN A 103 13.12 1.22 6.50
C ASN A 103 12.99 1.52 8.00
N ASN A 104 11.84 1.24 8.62
CA ASN A 104 11.68 1.34 10.06
C ASN A 104 12.50 0.24 10.76
N LYS A 105 13.05 0.53 11.94
CA LYS A 105 13.78 -0.43 12.79
C LYS A 105 13.07 -1.76 13.06
N THR A 106 11.73 -1.81 13.01
CA THR A 106 10.97 -3.05 13.19
C THR A 106 11.06 -3.98 11.98
N VAL A 107 11.35 -3.45 10.79
CA VAL A 107 11.38 -4.22 9.53
C VAL A 107 12.80 -4.31 8.99
N HIS A 108 13.53 -3.19 9.00
CA HIS A 108 14.87 -3.09 8.44
C HIS A 108 15.83 -4.10 9.08
N GLY A 109 16.56 -4.84 8.24
CA GLY A 109 17.52 -5.84 8.69
C GLY A 109 16.93 -7.21 9.04
N THR A 110 15.61 -7.38 9.07
CA THR A 110 14.98 -8.72 9.17
C THR A 110 15.25 -9.56 7.91
N LYS A 111 15.09 -10.88 7.98
CA LYS A 111 15.14 -11.71 6.76
C LYS A 111 14.07 -11.28 5.75
N TYR A 112 12.85 -11.02 6.22
CA TYR A 112 11.77 -10.49 5.38
C TYR A 112 12.21 -9.25 4.59
N TYR A 113 12.85 -8.28 5.24
CA TYR A 113 13.38 -7.10 4.56
C TYR A 113 14.41 -7.46 3.50
N ASN A 114 15.43 -8.23 3.88
CA ASN A 114 16.54 -8.57 2.97
C ASN A 114 16.06 -9.33 1.73
N GLU A 115 15.08 -10.20 1.88
CA GLU A 115 14.52 -11.00 0.77
C GLU A 115 13.57 -10.20 -0.13
N THR A 116 12.93 -9.14 0.38
CA THR A 116 11.86 -8.45 -0.34
C THR A 116 12.21 -7.04 -0.80
N ILE A 117 13.20 -6.38 -0.20
CA ILE A 117 13.44 -4.94 -0.40
C ILE A 117 13.79 -4.57 -1.84
N GLU A 118 14.59 -5.38 -2.54
CA GLU A 118 14.92 -5.12 -3.95
C GLU A 118 13.66 -5.18 -4.83
N THR A 119 12.87 -6.24 -4.65
CA THR A 119 11.58 -6.42 -5.35
C THR A 119 10.64 -5.26 -5.06
N TRP A 120 10.51 -4.86 -3.79
CA TRP A 120 9.65 -3.73 -3.42
C TRP A 120 10.14 -2.40 -4.00
N ASN A 121 11.44 -2.12 -3.96
CA ASN A 121 12.00 -0.91 -4.55
C ASN A 121 11.74 -0.84 -6.06
N ASN A 122 11.91 -1.97 -6.76
CA ASN A 122 11.61 -2.07 -8.19
C ASN A 122 10.12 -1.86 -8.47
N CYS A 123 9.24 -2.48 -7.69
CA CYS A 123 7.79 -2.28 -7.79
C CYS A 123 7.38 -0.83 -7.52
N PHE A 124 7.85 -0.23 -6.42
CA PHE A 124 7.52 1.15 -6.06
C PHE A 124 8.04 2.15 -7.09
N SER A 125 9.22 1.92 -7.68
CA SER A 125 9.74 2.75 -8.77
C SER A 125 8.83 2.70 -10.01
N LYS A 126 8.44 1.49 -10.45
CA LYS A 126 7.52 1.31 -11.58
C LYS A 126 6.15 1.93 -11.32
N MET A 127 5.60 1.72 -10.12
CA MET A 127 4.33 2.31 -9.70
C MET A 127 4.39 3.84 -9.71
N LYS A 128 5.42 4.44 -9.10
CA LYS A 128 5.62 5.89 -9.10
C LYS A 128 5.68 6.44 -10.51
N SER A 129 6.46 5.83 -11.41
CA SER A 129 6.54 6.27 -12.80
C SER A 129 5.16 6.29 -13.46
N LYS A 130 4.39 5.19 -13.32
CA LYS A 130 3.05 5.11 -13.88
C LYS A 130 2.07 6.12 -13.28
N PHE A 131 2.13 6.35 -11.97
CA PHE A 131 1.26 7.32 -11.31
C PHE A 131 1.58 8.75 -11.72
N HIS A 132 2.85 9.12 -11.92
CA HIS A 132 3.21 10.44 -12.44
C HIS A 132 2.66 10.65 -13.85
N GLU A 133 2.83 9.67 -14.74
CA GLU A 133 2.26 9.69 -16.09
C GLU A 133 0.73 9.89 -16.05
N ASP A 134 0.03 9.11 -15.21
CA ASP A 134 -1.42 9.19 -15.05
C ASP A 134 -1.85 10.57 -14.52
N ILE A 135 -1.14 11.12 -13.53
CA ILE A 135 -1.42 12.44 -12.97
C ILE A 135 -1.25 13.54 -14.02
N ASP A 136 -0.19 13.50 -14.82
CA ASP A 136 0.07 14.50 -15.86
C ASP A 136 -0.96 14.43 -16.99
N ASN A 137 -1.37 13.23 -17.36
CA ASN A 137 -2.40 13.00 -18.37
C ASN A 137 -3.80 13.39 -17.88
N HIS A 138 -4.10 13.19 -16.59
CA HIS A 138 -5.43 13.34 -16.01
C HIS A 138 -5.51 14.40 -14.91
N ARG A 139 -4.70 15.46 -14.94
CA ARG A 139 -4.72 16.52 -13.91
C ARG A 139 -6.16 16.94 -13.59
N MET A 140 -6.51 17.16 -12.33
CA MET A 140 -7.90 17.52 -11.96
C MET A 140 -8.46 18.70 -12.75
N LYS A 141 -7.62 19.68 -13.14
CA LYS A 141 -8.03 20.78 -14.03
C LYS A 141 -8.54 20.30 -15.40
N LYS A 142 -7.92 19.27 -15.98
CA LYS A 142 -8.35 18.62 -17.23
C LYS A 142 -9.67 17.88 -17.01
N CYS A 143 -9.77 17.07 -15.94
CA CYS A 143 -11.03 16.38 -15.62
C CYS A 143 -12.19 17.37 -15.43
N ASP A 144 -11.94 18.47 -14.72
CA ASP A 144 -12.89 19.57 -14.50
C ASP A 144 -13.30 20.30 -15.78
N GLY A 145 -12.60 20.10 -16.91
CA GLY A 145 -12.97 20.59 -18.22
C GLY A 145 -13.92 19.67 -18.98
N LEU A 146 -14.09 18.42 -18.54
CA LEU A 146 -14.97 17.43 -19.16
C LEU A 146 -16.44 17.60 -18.74
N ILE A 147 -16.71 18.45 -17.76
CA ILE A 147 -18.05 18.62 -17.20
C ILE A 147 -18.33 20.07 -16.80
N ASN A 148 -19.61 20.47 -16.87
CA ASN A 148 -20.03 21.74 -16.32
C ASN A 148 -19.80 21.76 -14.80
N ARG A 149 -18.90 22.64 -14.34
CA ARG A 149 -18.53 22.76 -12.92
C ARG A 149 -19.69 23.18 -12.01
N LYS A 150 -20.74 23.80 -12.57
CA LYS A 150 -21.95 24.20 -11.84
C LYS A 150 -23.03 23.10 -11.82
N LEU A 151 -22.72 21.90 -12.33
CA LEU A 151 -23.67 20.80 -12.33
C LEU A 151 -24.01 20.39 -10.89
N HIS A 152 -25.30 20.41 -10.58
CA HIS A 152 -25.79 20.02 -9.27
C HIS A 152 -25.35 18.59 -8.92
N GLY A 153 -24.81 18.40 -7.72
CA GLY A 153 -24.32 17.10 -7.24
C GLY A 153 -22.87 16.77 -7.61
N LEU A 154 -22.19 17.55 -8.46
CA LEU A 154 -20.79 17.31 -8.85
C LEU A 154 -19.82 17.41 -7.66
N GLY A 155 -20.03 18.38 -6.78
CA GLY A 155 -19.22 18.51 -5.55
C GLY A 155 -19.33 17.29 -4.65
N LEU A 156 -20.54 16.72 -4.53
CA LEU A 156 -20.78 15.52 -3.74
C LEU A 156 -20.15 14.28 -4.40
N LEU A 157 -20.24 14.17 -5.73
CA LEU A 157 -19.58 13.09 -6.47
C LEU A 157 -18.06 13.13 -6.28
N ARG A 158 -17.44 14.31 -6.39
CA ARG A 158 -16.01 14.50 -6.11
C ARG A 158 -15.63 14.03 -4.72
N LYS A 159 -16.39 14.45 -3.72
CA LYS A 159 -16.20 14.01 -2.33
C LYS A 159 -16.23 12.49 -2.22
N PHE A 160 -17.24 11.83 -2.80
CA PHE A 160 -17.33 10.37 -2.73
C PHE A 160 -16.24 9.63 -3.48
N ILE A 161 -15.73 10.18 -4.59
CA ILE A 161 -14.54 9.64 -5.27
C ILE A 161 -13.32 9.70 -4.35
N ILE A 162 -13.08 10.86 -3.72
CA ILE A 162 -11.98 11.06 -2.77
C ILE A 162 -12.12 10.10 -1.58
N ASP A 163 -13.29 10.09 -0.93
CA ASP A 163 -13.57 9.21 0.21
C ASP A 163 -13.30 7.74 -0.16
N TYR A 164 -13.72 7.28 -1.35
CA TYR A 164 -13.47 5.91 -1.79
C TYR A 164 -11.97 5.60 -1.89
N TYR A 165 -11.17 6.46 -2.52
CA TYR A 165 -9.74 6.20 -2.69
C TYR A 165 -8.91 6.45 -1.44
N ASP A 166 -9.33 7.36 -0.55
CA ASP A 166 -8.72 7.56 0.76
C ASP A 166 -8.92 6.30 1.63
N ASN A 167 -10.12 5.71 1.61
CA ASN A 167 -10.39 4.44 2.29
C ASN A 167 -9.57 3.28 1.70
N ASN A 168 -9.43 3.21 0.38
CA ASN A 168 -8.58 2.21 -0.27
C ASN A 168 -7.10 2.40 0.11
N LEU A 169 -6.60 3.64 0.19
CA LEU A 169 -5.24 3.92 0.62
C LEU A 169 -5.02 3.38 2.03
N GLN A 170 -5.88 3.75 2.99
CA GLN A 170 -5.78 3.29 4.37
C GLN A 170 -5.81 1.77 4.46
N TYR A 171 -6.78 1.14 3.78
CA TYR A 171 -6.88 -0.32 3.76
C TYR A 171 -5.60 -0.98 3.24
N ASN A 172 -5.08 -0.54 2.09
CA ASN A 172 -3.90 -1.14 1.48
C ASN A 172 -2.62 -0.91 2.30
N MET A 173 -2.46 0.27 2.92
CA MET A 173 -1.33 0.54 3.82
C MET A 173 -1.35 -0.43 5.01
N TRP A 174 -2.49 -0.57 5.68
CA TRP A 174 -2.62 -1.46 6.83
C TRP A 174 -2.49 -2.93 6.45
N LEU A 175 -2.98 -3.33 5.27
CA LEU A 175 -2.80 -4.68 4.77
C LEU A 175 -1.32 -4.99 4.52
N PHE A 176 -0.59 -4.09 3.87
CA PHE A 176 0.84 -4.25 3.65
C PHE A 176 1.60 -4.40 4.97
N ILE A 177 1.34 -3.50 5.93
CA ILE A 177 1.96 -3.55 7.26
C ILE A 177 1.63 -4.86 7.97
N HIS A 178 0.36 -5.29 7.94
CA HIS A 178 -0.06 -6.57 8.54
C HIS A 178 0.73 -7.75 7.97
N GLU A 179 0.84 -7.86 6.65
CA GLU A 179 1.55 -8.96 6.01
C GLU A 179 3.04 -8.94 6.33
N ALA A 180 3.69 -7.77 6.29
CA ALA A 180 5.09 -7.64 6.65
C ALA A 180 5.35 -8.08 8.11
N LEU A 181 4.55 -7.58 9.06
CA LEU A 181 4.68 -7.93 10.47
C LEU A 181 4.41 -9.43 10.71
N LYS A 182 3.45 -10.02 9.99
CA LYS A 182 3.15 -11.46 10.08
C LYS A 182 4.34 -12.30 9.66
N ASN A 183 4.99 -11.95 8.55
CA ASN A 183 6.18 -12.65 8.08
C ASN A 183 7.34 -12.54 9.09
N ILE A 184 7.55 -11.37 9.70
CA ILE A 184 8.59 -11.16 10.72
C ILE A 184 8.34 -12.03 11.96
N VAL A 185 7.08 -12.16 12.40
CA VAL A 185 6.73 -13.03 13.53
C VAL A 185 6.96 -14.51 13.17
N GLU A 186 6.53 -14.94 11.98
CA GLU A 186 6.74 -16.32 11.51
C GLU A 186 8.23 -16.67 11.38
N GLU A 187 9.06 -15.73 10.89
CA GLU A 187 10.51 -15.85 10.88
C GLU A 187 11.05 -16.10 12.29
N HIS A 188 10.63 -15.28 13.27
CA HIS A 188 11.10 -15.42 14.65
C HIS A 188 10.68 -16.75 15.28
N GLU A 189 9.43 -17.20 15.07
CA GLU A 189 8.93 -18.46 15.61
C GLU A 189 9.64 -19.68 15.02
N ASN A 190 9.96 -19.64 13.72
CA ASN A 190 10.65 -20.74 13.03
C ASN A 190 12.17 -20.73 13.23
N SER A 191 12.75 -19.64 13.73
CA SER A 191 14.19 -19.53 14.00
C SER A 191 14.66 -20.30 15.25
N GLY A 192 13.75 -20.85 16.05
CA GLY A 192 14.08 -21.61 17.26
C GLY A 192 14.60 -20.77 18.43
N VAL A 193 14.50 -19.43 18.36
CA VAL A 193 14.93 -18.49 19.42
C VAL A 193 13.81 -18.29 20.47
N LEU A 194 13.24 -19.38 20.96
CA LEU A 194 12.28 -19.39 22.08
C LEU A 194 12.73 -20.34 23.18
#